data_AF-A0A972WA40-F1
#
_entry.id   AF-A0A972WA40-F1
#
_cell.length_a   1.000
_cell.length_b   1.000
_cell.length_c   1.000
_cell.angle_alpha   90.00
_cell.angle_beta   90.00
_cell.angle_gamma   90.00
#
_symmetry.space_group_name_H-M   'P 1'
#
loop_
_entity.id
_entity.type
_entity.pdbx_description
1 polymer ?
#
loop_
_entity_poly.entity_id
_entity_poly.type
_entity_poly.pdbx_seq_one_letter_code
_entity_poly.pdbx_strand_id
1 'polypeptide(L)'
;MARITVEDCLDNIENIFEMVLVAAKRARRVAHGAEPMVDIQNDKPTVVALREIAQGLVTPSILQEIEVPVTENLMQGDSLDD
;
A
#
# COMPACT_ATOMS: atom_id res chain seq x y z
N MET A 1 16.94 6.53 0.00
CA MET A 1 16.11 6.43 -1.22
C MET A 1 16.58 5.22 -1.98
N ALA A 2 15.87 4.11 -1.81
CA ALA A 2 16.15 2.89 -2.54
C ALA A 2 16.00 3.14 -4.05
N ARG A 3 16.90 2.55 -4.84
CA ARG A 3 16.79 2.52 -6.30
C ARG A 3 15.86 1.36 -6.66
N ILE A 4 14.71 1.67 -7.25
CA ILE A 4 13.75 0.69 -7.79
C ILE A 4 13.44 1.12 -9.22
N THR A 5 13.29 0.16 -10.13
CA THR A 5 12.91 0.45 -11.52
C THR A 5 11.51 -0.08 -11.82
N VAL A 6 10.97 0.34 -12.97
CA VAL A 6 9.63 -0.10 -13.38
C VAL A 6 9.66 -1.58 -13.76
N GLU A 7 10.76 -2.02 -14.36
CA GLU A 7 11.00 -3.40 -14.77
C GLU A 7 10.88 -4.36 -13.58
N ASP A 8 11.45 -4.00 -12.41
CA ASP A 8 11.33 -4.80 -11.18
C ASP A 8 9.86 -5.02 -10.76
N CYS A 9 8.97 -4.08 -11.07
CA CYS A 9 7.55 -4.18 -10.75
C CYS A 9 6.77 -4.96 -11.81
N LEU A 10 7.21 -4.90 -13.07
CA LEU A 10 6.55 -5.56 -14.20
C LEU A 10 6.72 -7.09 -14.18
N ASP A 11 7.74 -7.59 -13.49
CA ASP A 11 7.90 -9.04 -13.22
C ASP A 11 6.72 -9.62 -12.41
N ASN A 12 5.99 -8.78 -11.68
CA ASN A 12 4.85 -9.18 -10.84
C ASN A 12 3.49 -8.70 -11.39
N ILE A 13 3.46 -7.56 -12.09
CA ILE A 13 2.24 -6.97 -12.67
C ILE A 13 2.55 -6.53 -14.10
N GLU A 14 2.14 -7.33 -15.10
CA GLU A 14 2.50 -7.12 -16.50
C GLU A 14 1.99 -5.79 -17.08
N ASN A 15 0.87 -5.27 -16.56
CA ASN A 15 0.26 -4.04 -17.05
C ASN A 15 0.73 -2.82 -16.24
N ILE A 16 1.45 -1.90 -16.91
CA ILE A 16 1.98 -0.67 -16.30
C ILE A 16 0.87 0.19 -15.68
N PHE A 17 -0.30 0.34 -16.33
CA PHE A 17 -1.38 1.15 -15.79
C PHE A 17 -1.98 0.54 -14.52
N GLU A 18 -2.15 -0.79 -14.52
CA GLU A 18 -2.59 -1.53 -13.34
C GLU A 18 -1.57 -1.43 -12.21
N MET A 19 -0.28 -1.61 -12.51
CA MET A 19 0.81 -1.44 -11.56
C MET A 19 0.81 -0.04 -10.93
N VAL A 20 0.57 1.02 -11.72
CA VAL A 20 0.46 2.40 -11.19
C VAL A 20 -0.73 2.52 -10.24
N LEU A 21 -1.88 1.95 -10.57
CA LEU A 21 -3.07 1.98 -9.71
C LEU A 21 -2.84 1.22 -8.40
N VAL A 22 -2.25 0.03 -8.47
CA VAL A 22 -1.89 -0.80 -7.31
C VAL A 22 -0.92 -0.05 -6.40
N ALA A 23 0.15 0.50 -6.97
CA ALA A 23 1.15 1.28 -6.23
C ALA A 23 0.52 2.50 -5.56
N ALA A 24 -0.35 3.25 -6.26
CA ALA A 24 -1.03 4.42 -5.73
C ALA A 24 -1.96 4.07 -4.56
N LYS A 25 -2.76 3.00 -4.69
CA LYS A 25 -3.66 2.54 -3.63
C LYS A 25 -2.88 2.06 -2.42
N ARG A 26 -1.84 1.25 -2.62
CA ARG A 26 -1.00 0.77 -1.52
C ARG A 26 -0.26 1.90 -0.81
N ALA A 27 0.32 2.83 -1.57
CA ALA A 27 1.02 3.99 -1.01
C ALA A 27 0.10 4.85 -0.12
N ARG A 28 -1.18 4.99 -0.50
CA ARG A 28 -2.18 5.68 0.33
C ARG A 28 -2.40 4.96 1.66
N ARG A 29 -2.56 3.64 1.65
CA ARG A 29 -2.69 2.84 2.89
C ARG A 29 -1.48 3.03 3.81
N VAL A 30 -0.28 2.93 3.26
CA VAL A 30 0.97 3.15 4.02
C VAL A 30 1.03 4.57 4.58
N ALA A 31 0.61 5.58 3.79
CA ALA A 31 0.52 6.96 4.27
C ALA A 31 -0.52 7.16 5.39
N HIS A 32 -1.57 6.33 5.43
CA HIS A 32 -2.57 6.31 6.50
C HIS A 32 -2.21 5.39 7.68
N GLY A 33 -0.96 4.91 7.75
CA GLY A 33 -0.47 4.13 8.88
C GLY A 33 -0.62 2.62 8.75
N ALA A 34 -0.96 2.10 7.56
CA ALA A 34 -0.87 0.66 7.32
C ALA A 34 0.58 0.19 7.45
N GLU A 35 0.76 -0.97 8.07
CA GLU A 35 2.09 -1.55 8.29
C GLU A 35 2.77 -1.90 6.94
N PRO A 36 3.97 -1.39 6.69
CA PRO A 36 4.79 -1.78 5.55
C PRO A 36 5.23 -3.24 5.66
N MET A 37 5.27 -3.93 4.53
CA MET A 37 5.77 -5.31 4.44
C MET A 37 7.27 -5.37 4.12
N VAL A 38 7.91 -4.22 3.92
CA VAL A 38 9.34 -4.07 3.66
C VAL A 38 9.93 -3.00 4.57
N ASP A 39 11.23 -3.13 4.87
CA ASP A 39 11.92 -2.15 5.71
C ASP A 39 11.88 -0.73 5.11
N ILE A 40 11.36 0.22 5.91
CA ILE A 40 11.38 1.64 5.56
C ILE A 40 12.79 2.19 5.73
N GLN A 41 13.50 2.40 4.62
CA GLN A 41 14.83 3.01 4.59
C GLN A 41 14.75 4.53 4.35
N ASN A 42 13.91 5.23 5.10
CA ASN A 42 13.50 6.63 4.86
C ASN A 42 12.89 6.86 3.45
N ASP A 43 12.23 5.83 2.92
CA ASP A 43 11.59 5.88 1.62
C ASP A 43 10.19 6.52 1.72
N LYS A 44 9.77 7.23 0.68
CA LYS A 44 8.39 7.74 0.58
C LYS A 44 7.42 6.56 0.47
N PRO A 45 6.14 6.70 0.90
CA PRO A 45 5.15 5.62 0.80
C PRO A 45 5.01 5.02 -0.60
N THR A 46 5.19 5.84 -1.64
CA THR A 46 5.19 5.37 -3.04
C THR A 46 6.35 4.43 -3.37
N VAL A 47 7.54 4.70 -2.85
CA VAL A 47 8.73 3.85 -3.06
C VAL A 47 8.59 2.56 -2.25
N VAL A 48 8.03 2.63 -1.04
CA VAL A 48 7.69 1.45 -0.23
C VAL A 48 6.72 0.54 -1.00
N ALA A 49 5.62 1.10 -1.51
CA ALA A 49 4.64 0.34 -2.29
C ALA A 49 5.25 -0.32 -3.55
N LEU A 50 6.11 0.39 -4.30
CA LEU A 50 6.79 -0.18 -5.47
C LEU A 50 7.74 -1.33 -5.07
N ARG A 51 8.45 -1.21 -3.95
CA ARG A 51 9.30 -2.29 -3.43
C ARG A 51 8.49 -3.51 -2.98
N GLU A 52 7.33 -3.29 -2.39
CA GLU A 52 6.41 -4.38 -2.03
C GLU A 52 5.86 -5.09 -3.28
N ILE A 53 5.53 -4.35 -4.34
CA ILE A 53 5.11 -4.92 -5.63
C ILE A 53 6.25 -5.71 -6.28
N ALA A 54 7.47 -5.17 -6.29
CA ALA A 54 8.64 -5.86 -6.86
C ALA A 54 8.99 -7.17 -6.12
N GLN A 55 8.66 -7.26 -4.83
CA GLN A 55 8.81 -8.50 -4.03
C GLN A 55 7.59 -9.44 -4.13
N GLY A 56 6.55 -9.08 -4.90
CA GLY A 56 5.32 -9.86 -5.04
C GLY A 56 4.45 -9.87 -3.77
N LEU A 57 4.70 -8.96 -2.82
CA LEU A 57 3.95 -8.88 -1.55
C LEU A 57 2.61 -8.15 -1.71
N VAL A 58 2.52 -7.30 -2.74
CA VAL A 58 1.30 -6.57 -3.09
C VAL A 58 0.90 -6.91 -4.50
N THR A 59 -0.35 -7.36 -4.67
CA THR A 59 -0.91 -7.83 -5.94
C THR A 59 -2.10 -6.97 -6.37
N PRO A 60 -2.59 -7.10 -7.61
CA PRO A 60 -3.77 -6.38 -8.09
C PRO A 60 -5.06 -6.58 -7.27
N SER A 61 -5.14 -7.65 -6.47
CA SER A 61 -6.26 -7.92 -5.57
C SER A 61 -6.57 -6.75 -4.63
N ILE A 62 -5.56 -5.95 -4.26
CA ILE A 62 -5.75 -4.76 -3.43
C ILE A 62 -6.76 -3.77 -4.04
N LEU A 63 -6.90 -3.72 -5.36
CA LEU A 63 -7.83 -2.82 -6.04
C LEU A 63 -9.30 -3.13 -5.70
N GLN A 64 -9.62 -4.37 -5.36
CA GLN A 64 -10.97 -4.83 -5.02
C GLN A 64 -11.34 -4.58 -3.55
N GLU A 65 -10.35 -4.33 -2.68
CA GLU A 65 -10.59 -4.07 -1.26
C GLU A 65 -11.27 -2.70 -1.06
N ILE A 66 -12.32 -2.66 -0.23
CA ILE A 66 -12.96 -1.40 0.16
C ILE A 66 -12.12 -0.78 1.28
N GLU A 67 -11.54 0.39 1.05
CA GLU A 67 -10.89 1.17 2.11
C GLU A 67 -11.97 1.68 3.07
N VAL A 68 -12.07 1.06 4.24
CA VAL A 68 -12.89 1.58 5.33
C VAL A 68 -12.15 2.81 5.89
N PRO A 69 -12.71 4.03 5.80
CA PRO A 69 -12.05 5.20 6.32
C PRO A 69 -11.89 5.07 7.84
N VAL A 70 -10.69 5.36 8.34
CA VAL A 70 -10.30 5.24 9.76
C VAL A 70 -11.27 5.98 10.70
N THR A 71 -12.04 6.95 10.18
CA THR A 71 -13.10 7.66 10.90
C THR A 71 -14.18 6.74 11.50
N GLU A 72 -14.46 5.58 10.91
CA GLU A 72 -15.44 4.63 11.48
C GLU A 72 -14.89 3.89 12.72
N ASN A 73 -13.57 3.64 12.79
CA ASN A 73 -12.95 3.00 13.96
C ASN A 73 -12.92 3.89 15.20
N LEU A 74 -12.93 5.23 15.04
CA LEU A 74 -13.01 6.15 16.18
C LEU A 74 -14.44 6.28 16.75
N MET A 75 -15.48 5.94 15.97
CA MET A 75 -16.89 6.06 16.42
C MET A 75 -17.38 4.84 17.20
N GLN A 76 -16.63 3.74 17.22
CA GLN A 76 -16.96 2.53 17.98
C GLN A 76 -16.38 2.52 19.40
N GLY A 77 -15.53 3.49 19.77
CA GLY A 77 -14.80 3.53 21.03
C GLY A 77 -15.49 4.20 22.22
N ASP A 78 -16.59 4.96 21.99
CA ASP A 78 -17.24 5.78 23.03
C ASP A 78 -18.60 5.22 23.50
N SER A 79 -18.90 3.96 23.19
CA SER A 79 -20.08 3.28 23.74
C SER A 79 -19.67 1.94 24.34
N LEU A 80 -19.20 1.97 25.59
CA LEU A 80 -19.56 1.06 26.69
C LEU A 80 -18.68 1.35 27.93
N ASP A 81 -19.36 1.56 29.05
CA ASP A 81 -18.91 1.49 30.46
C ASP A 81 -18.28 2.73 31.13
N ASP A 82 -19.11 3.72 31.51
CA ASP A 82 -19.53 4.01 32.92
C ASP A 82 -20.70 5.02 32.96
#